data_AF-A0A1H4BJD7-F1
#
_entry.id   AF-A0A1H4BJD7-F1
#
_cell.length_a   1.000
_cell.length_b   1.000
_cell.length_c   1.000
_cell.angle_alpha   90.00
_cell.angle_beta   90.00
_cell.angle_gamma   90.00
#
_symmetry.space_group_name_H-M   'P 1'
#
loop_
_entity.id
_entity.type
_entity.pdbx_description
1 polymer ?
#
loop_
_entity_poly.entity_id
_entity_poly.type
_entity_poly.pdbx_seq_one_letter_code
_entity_poly.pdbx_strand_id
1 'polypeptide(L)'
;MDNVLERYMRESNTVILFLEEEGYRASLDEYVQLKELYNDYKLFCYDGSYHPVSKRNFSERLRNVNIKSERKNYGMVVYVKKYFF
;
A
#
# COMPACT_ATOMS: atom_id res chain seq x y z
N MET A 1 5.08 -15.56 -23.04
CA MET A 1 3.61 -15.50 -22.87
C MET A 1 3.34 -15.20 -21.41
N ASP A 2 3.86 -14.08 -20.89
CA ASP A 2 4.07 -13.90 -19.44
C ASP A 2 3.33 -12.67 -18.89
N ASN A 3 2.58 -11.94 -19.73
CA ASN A 3 2.03 -10.64 -19.33
C ASN A 3 0.57 -10.68 -18.83
N VAL A 4 -0.13 -11.81 -18.96
CA VAL A 4 -1.54 -11.94 -18.53
C VAL A 4 -1.63 -12.34 -17.06
N LEU A 5 -0.84 -13.32 -16.60
CA LEU A 5 -0.82 -13.74 -15.19
C LEU A 5 -0.28 -12.64 -14.27
N GLU A 6 0.76 -11.91 -14.68
CA GLU A 6 1.28 -10.78 -13.92
C GLU A 6 0.27 -9.63 -13.82
N ARG A 7 -0.48 -9.34 -14.90
CA ARG A 7 -1.57 -8.37 -14.87
C ARG A 7 -2.72 -8.81 -13.97
N TYR A 8 -3.16 -10.07 -14.05
CA TYR A 8 -4.22 -10.60 -13.18
C TYR A 8 -3.81 -10.62 -11.70
N MET A 9 -2.53 -10.89 -11.39
CA MET A 9 -2.03 -10.79 -10.01
C MET A 9 -1.88 -9.34 -9.53
N ARG A 10 -1.47 -8.40 -10.42
CA ARG A 10 -1.44 -6.96 -10.12
C ARG A 10 -2.84 -6.38 -9.92
N GLU A 11 -3.79 -6.70 -10.79
CA GLU A 11 -5.20 -6.27 -10.70
C GLU A 11 -5.86 -6.79 -9.41
N SER A 12 -5.50 -7.98 -8.94
CA SER A 12 -6.01 -8.54 -7.68
C SER A 12 -5.39 -7.90 -6.42
N ASN A 13 -4.29 -7.15 -6.57
CA ASN A 13 -3.57 -6.54 -5.47
C ASN A 13 -3.53 -5.01 -5.60
N THR A 14 -4.72 -4.40 -5.50
CA THR A 14 -4.93 -2.94 -5.47
C THR A 14 -4.03 -2.20 -4.47
N VAL A 15 -3.54 -2.88 -3.43
CA VAL A 15 -2.52 -2.34 -2.50
C VAL A 15 -1.18 -2.11 -3.18
N ILE A 16 -0.71 -3.06 -3.99
CA ILE A 16 0.53 -2.93 -4.76
C ILE A 16 0.36 -1.83 -5.82
N LEU A 17 -0.76 -1.88 -6.55
CA LEU A 17 -1.07 -0.86 -7.56
C LEU A 17 -1.08 0.55 -6.95
N PHE A 18 -1.75 0.72 -5.80
CA PHE A 18 -1.73 1.98 -5.05
C PHE A 18 -0.31 2.44 -4.71
N LEU A 19 0.55 1.54 -4.22
CA LEU A 19 1.93 1.90 -3.89
C LEU A 19 2.72 2.31 -5.14
N GLU A 20 2.54 1.61 -6.26
CA GLU A 20 3.23 1.91 -7.52
C GLU A 20 2.77 3.27 -8.09
N GLU A 21 1.46 3.49 -8.21
CA GLU A 21 0.86 4.69 -8.82
C GLU A 21 1.08 5.94 -7.97
N GLU A 22 0.93 5.84 -6.64
CA GLU A 22 1.21 6.96 -5.73
C GLU A 22 2.71 7.15 -5.49
N GLY A 23 3.57 6.28 -6.01
CA GLY A 23 5.02 6.39 -5.86
C GLY A 23 5.53 6.08 -4.45
N TYR A 24 4.80 5.28 -3.67
CA TYR A 24 5.26 4.78 -2.38
C TYR A 24 6.25 3.62 -2.55
N ARG A 25 7.42 3.74 -1.90
CA ARG A 25 8.39 2.65 -1.79
C ARG A 25 8.77 2.41 -0.35
N ALA A 26 9.22 1.20 -0.03
CA ALA A 26 9.75 0.88 1.29
C ALA A 26 10.90 1.83 1.66
N SER A 27 10.91 2.28 2.91
CA SER A 27 11.96 3.13 3.47
C SER A 27 12.53 2.50 4.75
N LEU A 28 13.70 2.95 5.19
CA LEU A 28 14.32 2.50 6.44
C LEU A 28 14.16 3.53 7.56
N ASP A 29 14.06 4.81 7.19
CA ASP A 29 14.06 5.94 8.13
C ASP A 29 12.73 6.69 8.11
N GLU A 30 12.14 6.83 6.92
CA GLU A 30 10.85 7.51 6.75
C GLU A 30 9.68 6.55 6.91
N TYR A 31 8.63 7.06 7.53
CA TYR A 31 7.41 6.33 7.79
C TYR A 31 6.19 7.26 7.78
N VAL A 32 5.04 6.65 7.54
CA VAL A 32 3.74 7.31 7.63
C VAL A 32 2.85 6.52 8.59
N GLN A 33 1.81 7.15 9.13
CA GLN A 33 0.84 6.41 9.93
C GLN A 33 0.06 5.44 9.06
N LEU A 34 -0.10 4.19 9.51
CA LEU A 34 -0.90 3.17 8.81
C LEU A 34 -2.35 3.64 8.59
N LYS A 35 -2.88 4.44 9.51
CA LYS A 35 -4.23 5.02 9.38
C LYS A 35 -4.32 5.97 8.18
N GLU A 36 -3.35 6.86 8.04
CA GLU A 36 -3.31 7.86 6.97
C GLU A 36 -3.09 7.17 5.62
N LEU A 37 -2.09 6.29 5.54
CA LEU A 37 -1.82 5.52 4.32
C LEU A 37 -3.03 4.68 3.87
N TYR A 38 -3.78 4.11 4.83
CA TYR A 38 -5.01 3.37 4.51
C TYR A 38 -6.15 4.29 4.04
N ASN A 39 -6.20 5.54 4.52
CA ASN A 39 -7.17 6.51 4.01
C ASN A 39 -6.85 6.89 2.57
N ASP A 40 -5.59 7.16 2.25
CA ASP A 40 -5.13 7.41 0.87
C ASP A 40 -5.45 6.23 -0.05
N TYR A 41 -5.17 5.01 0.40
CA TYR A 41 -5.53 3.79 -0.34
C TYR A 41 -7.02 3.68 -0.65
N LYS A 42 -7.90 4.03 0.30
CA LYS A 42 -9.35 4.01 0.06
C LYS A 42 -9.76 5.07 -0.97
N LEU A 43 -9.16 6.26 -0.92
CA LEU A 43 -9.42 7.32 -1.90
C LEU A 43 -8.98 6.87 -3.29
N PHE A 44 -7.78 6.30 -3.42
CA PHE A 44 -7.29 5.68 -4.65
C PHE A 44 -8.25 4.62 -5.18
N CYS A 45 -8.77 3.74 -4.29
CA CYS A 45 -9.73 2.73 -4.70
C CYS A 45 -11.03 3.35 -5.21
N TYR A 46 -11.54 4.36 -4.53
CA TYR A 46 -12.79 5.03 -4.92
C TYR A 46 -12.66 5.73 -6.29
N ASP A 47 -11.55 6.43 -6.51
CA ASP A 47 -11.28 7.13 -7.77
C ASP A 47 -11.10 6.15 -8.95
N GLY A 48 -10.36 5.06 -8.72
CA GLY A 48 -10.13 4.00 -9.70
C GLY A 48 -11.26 2.97 -9.85
N SER A 49 -12.42 3.17 -9.22
CA SER A 49 -13.54 2.20 -9.20
C SER A 49 -13.16 0.80 -8.69
N TYR A 50 -12.17 0.72 -7.79
CA TYR A 50 -11.78 -0.50 -7.08
C TYR A 50 -12.50 -0.64 -5.74
N HIS A 51 -12.67 -1.88 -5.27
CA HIS A 51 -13.16 -2.14 -3.92
C HIS A 51 -11.99 -2.20 -2.92
N PRO A 52 -11.93 -1.32 -1.91
CA PRO A 52 -10.87 -1.35 -0.92
C PRO A 52 -10.98 -2.60 -0.04
N VAL A 53 -9.84 -3.24 0.23
CA VAL A 53 -9.78 -4.33 1.22
C VAL A 53 -9.83 -3.77 2.64
N SER A 54 -10.13 -4.62 3.63
CA SER A 54 -10.11 -4.23 5.03
C SER A 54 -8.72 -3.74 5.47
N LYS A 55 -8.66 -2.87 6.49
CA LYS A 55 -7.39 -2.36 7.05
C LYS A 55 -6.44 -3.48 7.52
N ARG A 56 -7.01 -4.59 8.00
CA ARG A 56 -6.24 -5.79 8.38
C ARG A 56 -5.58 -6.41 7.15
N ASN A 57 -6.35 -6.70 6.10
CA ASN A 57 -5.83 -7.26 4.85
C ASN A 57 -4.83 -6.31 4.18
N PHE A 58 -5.06 -5.01 4.26
CA PHE A 58 -4.12 -3.98 3.78
C PHE A 58 -2.77 -4.10 4.49
N SER A 59 -2.77 -4.15 5.83
CA SER A 59 -1.55 -4.33 6.63
C SER A 59 -0.83 -5.66 6.36
N GLU A 60 -1.59 -6.75 6.19
CA GLU A 60 -1.03 -8.05 5.80
C GLU A 60 -0.40 -8.02 4.41
N ARG A 61 -1.02 -7.35 3.43
CA ARG A 61 -0.49 -7.17 2.08
C ARG A 61 0.79 -6.33 2.06
N LEU A 62 0.85 -5.24 2.83
CA LEU A 62 2.08 -4.45 3.01
C LEU A 62 3.24 -5.32 3.54
N ARG A 63 2.95 -6.17 4.53
CA ARG A 63 3.95 -7.09 5.08
C ARG A 63 4.43 -8.12 4.06
N ASN A 64 3.52 -8.64 3.24
CA ASN A 64 3.85 -9.62 2.18
C ASN A 64 4.78 -9.03 1.11
N VAL A 65 4.78 -7.71 0.91
CA VAL A 65 5.71 -7.00 0.02
C VAL A 65 6.93 -6.43 0.76
N ASN A 66 7.27 -7.00 1.93
CA ASN A 66 8.43 -6.64 2.75
C ASN A 66 8.44 -5.19 3.28
N ILE A 67 7.27 -4.53 3.32
CA ILE A 67 7.16 -3.22 3.98
C ILE A 67 7.02 -3.43 5.49
N LYS A 68 7.94 -2.83 6.24
CA LYS A 68 7.95 -2.91 7.70
C LYS A 68 6.87 -2.02 8.31
N SER A 69 6.30 -2.48 9.41
CA SER A 69 5.41 -1.68 10.26
C SER A 69 5.81 -1.81 11.72
N GLU A 70 5.61 -0.74 12.47
CA GLU A 70 5.96 -0.67 13.89
C GLU A 70 4.87 0.04 14.68
N ARG A 71 4.71 -0.32 15.96
CA ARG A 71 3.81 0.38 16.87
C ARG A 71 4.56 1.48 17.62
N LYS A 72 4.12 2.73 17.45
CA LYS A 72 4.58 3.92 18.19
C LYS A 72 3.51 4.37 19.20
N ASN A 73 3.84 5.34 20.05
CA ASN A 73 2.93 5.89 21.07
C ASN A 73 1.62 6.48 20.49
N TYR A 74 1.65 6.97 19.25
CA TYR A 74 0.50 7.58 18.56
C TYR A 74 -0.16 6.64 17.53
N GLY A 75 0.18 5.35 17.51
CA GLY A 75 -0.44 4.35 16.63
C GLY A 75 0.56 3.51 15.83
N MET A 76 0.04 2.77 14.85
CA MET A 76 0.86 1.95 13.96
C MET A 76 1.41 2.81 12.80
N VAL A 77 2.70 2.70 12.55
CA VAL A 77 3.40 3.34 11.43
C VAL A 77 3.87 2.30 10.43
N VAL A 78 4.03 2.72 9.18
CA VAL A 78 4.48 1.92 8.04
C VAL A 78 5.67 2.63 7.42
N TYR A 79 6.77 1.91 7.23
CA TYR A 79 8.01 2.46 6.70
C TYR A 79 7.97 2.54 5.18
N VAL A 80 7.40 3.64 4.69
CA VAL A 80 7.33 3.97 3.26
C VAL A 80 7.67 5.44 3.06
N LYS A 81 8.19 5.74 1.87
CA LYS A 81 8.45 7.09 1.38
C LYS A 81 7.76 7.30 0.05
N LYS A 82 7.11 8.46 -0.12
CA LYS A 82 6.53 8.89 -1.40
C LYS A 82 7.62 9.56 -2.23
N TYR A 83 7.81 9.09 -3.46
CA TYR A 83 8.68 9.72 -4.44
C TYR A 83 7.81 10.49 -5.43
N PHE A 84 7.89 11.82 -5.40
CA PHE A 84 7.32 12.65 -6.45
C PHE A 84 8.25 12.58 -7.67
N PHE A 85 7.70 12.16 -8.82
CA PHE A 85 8.34 12.29 -10.12
C PHE A 85 8.00 13.63 -10.75
#